data_AF-A0AAW7U9Z0-F1
#
_entry.id   AF-A0AAW7U9Z0-F1
#
_cell.length_a   1.000
_cell.length_b   1.000
_cell.length_c   1.000
_cell.angle_alpha   90.00
_cell.angle_beta   90.00
_cell.angle_gamma   90.00
#
_symmetry.space_group_name_H-M   'P 1'
#
loop_
_entity.id
_entity.type
_entity.pdbx_description
1 polymer ?
#
loop_
_entity_poly.entity_id
_entity_poly.type
_entity_poly.pdbx_seq_one_letter_code
_entity_poly.pdbx_strand_id
1 'polypeptide(L)'
;MMTELTALLQKYKEDYELRKCEVVKEAIACGMTEEDVSPFIDKQKIKKSTNNIDTMPTLAKGIEKILSPLLVERFQFAGNWMDIGEQFLGIEELKKLIASKNFQKWLRSMRENWEGSAPNLYQDDQLSVFSIIDKNNGNYSLLVWIENETEPEVWRYFGQSEQKFKNLTTYFEWLSK
;
A
#
# COMPACT_ATOMS: atom_id res chain seq x y z
N MET A 1 -24.65 3.21 8.41
CA MET A 1 -23.66 3.81 9.32
C MET A 1 -22.32 3.76 8.63
N MET A 2 -21.54 4.84 8.68
CA MET A 2 -20.15 4.85 8.18
C MET A 2 -19.29 4.08 9.17
N THR A 3 -18.51 3.11 8.70
CA THR A 3 -17.56 2.36 9.52
C THR A 3 -16.35 3.22 9.87
N GLU A 4 -15.57 2.80 10.86
CA GLU A 4 -14.37 3.51 11.31
C GLU A 4 -13.35 3.70 10.16
N LEU A 5 -13.05 2.65 9.41
CA LEU A 5 -12.12 2.74 8.28
C LEU A 5 -12.67 3.64 7.16
N THR A 6 -13.96 3.53 6.82
CA THR A 6 -14.55 4.43 5.81
C THR A 6 -14.43 5.90 6.22
N ALA A 7 -14.62 6.22 7.50
CA ALA A 7 -14.44 7.57 8.02
C ALA A 7 -12.98 8.05 7.88
N LEU A 8 -12.01 7.19 8.20
CA LEU A 8 -10.58 7.47 8.04
C LEU A 8 -10.19 7.68 6.57
N LEU A 9 -10.67 6.84 5.67
CA LEU A 9 -10.43 6.98 4.23
C LEU A 9 -11.01 8.28 3.69
N GLN A 10 -12.22 8.66 4.14
CA GLN A 10 -12.84 9.92 3.77
C GLN A 10 -12.03 11.12 4.27
N LYS A 11 -11.58 11.11 5.54
CA LYS A 11 -10.69 12.15 6.09
C LYS A 11 -9.37 12.22 5.33
N TYR A 12 -8.70 11.09 5.11
CA TYR A 12 -7.43 11.02 4.38
C TYR A 12 -7.54 11.61 2.96
N LYS A 13 -8.69 11.37 2.32
CA LYS A 13 -9.04 11.97 1.02
C LYS A 13 -9.22 13.48 1.12
N GLU A 14 -10.01 13.97 2.08
CA GLU A 14 -10.33 15.40 2.25
C GLU A 14 -9.11 16.24 2.64
N ASP A 15 -8.22 15.67 3.45
CA ASP A 15 -7.00 16.32 3.93
C ASP A 15 -5.87 16.36 2.87
N TYR A 16 -6.12 15.94 1.63
CA TYR A 16 -5.07 15.83 0.60
C TYR A 16 -4.28 17.13 0.40
N GLU A 17 -4.95 18.28 0.26
CA GLU A 17 -4.26 19.56 0.02
C GLU A 17 -3.44 20.01 1.24
N LEU A 18 -3.92 19.71 2.45
CA LEU A 18 -3.17 19.98 3.68
C LEU A 18 -1.90 19.13 3.73
N ARG A 19 -2.03 17.81 3.54
CA ARG A 19 -0.88 16.87 3.54
C ARG A 19 0.11 17.21 2.42
N LYS A 20 -0.37 17.59 1.25
CA LYS A 20 0.46 18.07 0.14
C LYS A 20 1.30 19.28 0.53
N CYS A 21 0.70 20.27 1.21
CA CYS A 21 1.44 21.44 1.67
C CYS A 21 2.55 21.08 2.66
N GLU A 22 2.31 20.15 3.58
CA GLU A 22 3.33 19.69 4.52
C GLU A 22 4.49 18.96 3.80
N VAL A 23 4.19 18.09 2.84
CA VAL A 23 5.22 17.40 2.04
C VAL A 23 6.08 18.40 1.26
N VAL A 24 5.48 19.45 0.68
CA VAL A 24 6.23 20.51 0.00
C VAL A 24 7.14 21.26 0.98
N LYS A 25 6.63 21.63 2.15
CA LYS A 25 7.42 22.32 3.19
C LYS A 25 8.62 21.49 3.64
N GLU A 26 8.41 20.20 3.90
CA GLU A 26 9.47 19.28 4.32
C GLU A 26 10.54 19.11 3.23
N ALA A 27 10.12 18.99 1.97
CA ALA A 27 11.05 18.85 0.84
C ALA A 27 11.90 20.12 0.64
N ILE A 28 11.27 21.30 0.72
CA ILE A 28 11.98 22.59 0.66
C ILE A 28 12.96 22.72 1.83
N ALA A 29 12.57 22.30 3.04
CA ALA A 29 13.46 22.29 4.20
C ALA A 29 14.67 21.36 4.01
N CYS A 30 14.54 20.32 3.18
CA CYS A 30 15.61 19.41 2.78
C CYS A 30 16.41 19.89 1.55
N GLY A 31 16.14 21.10 1.03
CA GLY A 31 16.85 21.70 -0.09
C GLY A 31 16.35 21.33 -1.48
N MET A 32 15.15 20.73 -1.59
CA MET A 32 14.49 20.47 -2.87
C MET A 32 13.68 21.68 -3.33
N THR A 33 13.37 21.77 -4.63
CA THR A 33 12.41 22.76 -5.14
C THR A 33 11.00 22.18 -5.25
N GLU A 34 10.00 23.04 -5.48
CA GLU A 34 8.64 22.58 -5.74
C GLU A 34 8.55 21.73 -7.02
N GLU A 35 9.37 22.05 -8.02
CA GLU A 35 9.45 21.28 -9.26
C GLU A 35 9.97 19.86 -9.04
N ASP A 36 10.89 19.66 -8.09
CA ASP A 36 11.42 18.34 -7.76
C ASP A 36 10.36 17.42 -7.15
N VAL A 37 9.42 17.99 -6.38
CA VAL A 37 8.35 17.22 -5.71
C VAL A 37 7.06 17.11 -6.51
N SER A 38 6.82 18.05 -7.44
CA SER A 38 5.60 18.11 -8.25
C SER A 38 5.16 16.77 -8.87
N PRO A 39 6.07 15.93 -9.45
CA PRO A 39 5.68 14.64 -10.01
C PRO A 39 4.99 13.68 -9.02
N PHE A 40 5.24 13.83 -7.72
CA PHE A 40 4.71 12.97 -6.66
C PHE A 40 3.42 13.52 -6.03
N ILE A 41 3.15 14.82 -6.17
CA ILE A 41 2.03 15.53 -5.51
C ILE A 41 1.06 16.20 -6.50
N ASP A 42 1.24 15.97 -7.80
CA ASP A 42 0.50 16.64 -8.88
C ASP A 42 -1.02 16.53 -8.67
N LYS A 43 -1.53 15.35 -8.31
CA LYS A 43 -2.94 15.14 -7.96
C LYS A 43 -3.23 13.81 -7.30
N GLN A 44 -4.21 13.83 -6.40
CA GLN A 44 -4.90 12.63 -5.98
C GLN A 44 -5.79 12.10 -7.11
N LYS A 45 -5.73 10.79 -7.38
CA LYS A 45 -6.62 10.12 -8.33
C LYS A 45 -7.26 8.92 -7.68
N ILE A 46 -8.58 8.97 -7.52
CA ILE A 46 -9.37 7.87 -6.98
C ILE A 46 -10.26 7.32 -8.08
N LYS A 47 -10.21 6.01 -8.30
CA LYS A 47 -11.11 5.28 -9.19
C LYS A 47 -11.93 4.30 -8.39
N LYS A 48 -13.24 4.26 -8.63
CA LYS A 48 -14.12 3.23 -8.09
C LYS A 48 -13.74 1.86 -8.66
N SER A 49 -13.98 0.81 -7.89
CA SER A 49 -13.87 -0.55 -8.43
C SER A 49 -14.89 -0.73 -9.54
N THR A 50 -14.49 -1.35 -10.65
CA THR A 50 -15.38 -1.66 -11.78
C THR A 50 -16.16 -2.97 -11.55
N ASN A 51 -15.67 -3.83 -10.66
CA ASN A 51 -16.22 -5.15 -10.36
C ASN A 51 -16.35 -5.35 -8.85
N ASN A 52 -17.19 -6.30 -8.43
CA ASN A 52 -17.10 -6.82 -7.08
C ASN A 52 -15.76 -7.54 -6.94
N ILE A 53 -14.99 -7.14 -5.93
CA ILE A 53 -13.71 -7.76 -5.60
C ILE A 53 -13.94 -8.56 -4.34
N ASP A 54 -13.85 -9.88 -4.46
CA ASP A 54 -14.04 -10.80 -3.33
C ASP A 54 -12.71 -11.41 -2.87
N THR A 55 -11.67 -11.33 -3.71
CA THR A 55 -10.37 -11.93 -3.46
C THR A 55 -9.20 -11.00 -3.83
N MET A 56 -8.04 -11.28 -3.25
CA MET A 56 -6.78 -10.61 -3.51
C MET A 56 -5.69 -11.62 -3.87
N PRO A 57 -4.88 -11.37 -4.92
CA PRO A 57 -3.77 -12.25 -5.25
C PRO A 57 -2.72 -12.22 -4.15
N THR A 58 -2.14 -13.38 -3.87
CA THR A 58 -0.92 -13.51 -3.07
C THR A 58 0.32 -13.45 -3.97
N LEU A 59 1.51 -13.47 -3.39
CA LEU A 59 2.76 -13.60 -4.13
C LEU A 59 2.89 -15.02 -4.74
N ALA A 60 2.21 -16.02 -4.16
CA ALA A 60 2.19 -17.36 -4.70
C ALA A 60 1.29 -17.45 -5.93
N LYS A 61 1.84 -18.03 -7.01
CA LYS A 61 1.16 -18.10 -8.31
C LYS A 61 -0.15 -18.88 -8.20
N GLY A 62 -1.26 -18.20 -8.53
CA GLY A 62 -2.59 -18.80 -8.57
C GLY A 62 -3.26 -18.98 -7.21
N ILE A 63 -2.64 -18.48 -6.13
CA ILE A 63 -3.24 -18.49 -4.79
C ILE A 63 -3.80 -17.09 -4.51
N GLU A 64 -5.07 -17.05 -4.13
CA GLU A 64 -5.78 -15.83 -3.75
C GLU A 64 -6.31 -15.97 -2.31
N LYS A 65 -6.44 -14.84 -1.61
CA LYS A 65 -7.06 -14.75 -0.28
C LYS A 65 -8.40 -14.05 -0.40
N ILE A 66 -9.39 -14.51 0.36
CA ILE A 66 -10.66 -13.80 0.51
C ILE A 66 -10.37 -12.46 1.16
N LEU A 67 -11.00 -11.38 0.68
CA LEU A 67 -10.84 -10.07 1.30
C LEU A 67 -11.33 -10.10 2.75
N SER A 68 -10.52 -9.56 3.65
CA SER A 68 -10.95 -9.25 5.00
C SER A 68 -11.98 -8.11 4.99
N PRO A 69 -12.82 -7.97 6.04
CA PRO A 69 -13.78 -6.88 6.16
C PRO A 69 -13.20 -5.49 5.86
N LEU A 70 -12.02 -5.14 6.41
CA LEU A 70 -11.40 -3.83 6.16
C LEU A 70 -10.92 -3.67 4.71
N LEU A 71 -10.45 -4.74 4.06
CA LEU A 71 -10.09 -4.69 2.65
C LEU A 71 -11.31 -4.52 1.76
N VAL A 72 -12.44 -5.19 2.08
CA VAL A 72 -13.72 -5.00 1.37
C VAL A 72 -14.11 -3.52 1.42
N GLU A 73 -14.09 -2.91 2.61
CA GLU A 73 -14.39 -1.48 2.76
C GLU A 73 -13.44 -0.59 1.94
N ARG A 74 -12.12 -0.86 1.98
CA ARG A 74 -11.13 -0.11 1.20
C ARG A 74 -11.40 -0.18 -0.30
N PHE A 75 -11.69 -1.37 -0.84
CA PHE A 75 -11.92 -1.54 -2.28
C PHE A 75 -13.30 -1.02 -2.72
N GLN A 76 -14.30 -1.05 -1.84
CA GLN A 76 -15.59 -0.39 -2.05
C GLN A 76 -15.45 1.14 -2.11
N PHE A 77 -14.62 1.71 -1.23
CA PHE A 77 -14.31 3.14 -1.24
C PHE A 77 -13.53 3.54 -2.49
N ALA A 78 -12.43 2.83 -2.78
CA ALA A 78 -11.53 3.09 -3.89
C ALA A 78 -10.90 1.80 -4.44
N GLY A 79 -11.28 1.43 -5.66
CA GLY A 79 -10.68 0.30 -6.39
C GLY A 79 -9.21 0.55 -6.75
N ASN A 80 -8.88 1.79 -7.08
CA ASN A 80 -7.51 2.27 -7.26
C ASN A 80 -7.40 3.67 -6.64
N TRP A 81 -6.29 3.96 -5.97
CA TRP A 81 -6.04 5.29 -5.40
C TRP A 81 -4.56 5.65 -5.58
N MET A 82 -4.29 6.70 -6.34
CA MET A 82 -2.98 7.37 -6.37
C MET A 82 -3.02 8.59 -5.47
N ASP A 83 -2.18 8.59 -4.47
CA ASP A 83 -1.98 9.64 -3.48
C ASP A 83 -0.48 10.03 -3.46
N ILE A 84 -0.08 10.94 -2.58
CA ILE A 84 1.26 11.55 -2.54
C ILE A 84 2.37 10.49 -2.66
N GLY A 85 2.94 10.33 -3.85
CA GLY A 85 3.91 9.28 -4.18
C GLY A 85 3.42 7.83 -4.07
N GLU A 86 2.29 7.54 -3.41
CA GLU A 86 1.83 6.18 -3.11
C GLU A 86 0.63 5.76 -3.97
N GLN A 87 0.70 4.56 -4.54
CA GLN A 87 -0.32 3.95 -5.38
C GLN A 87 -0.91 2.73 -4.67
N PHE A 88 -2.14 2.86 -4.19
CA PHE A 88 -2.98 1.76 -3.77
C PHE A 88 -3.60 1.10 -4.99
N LEU A 89 -2.94 0.06 -5.48
CA LEU A 89 -3.30 -0.61 -6.72
C LEU A 89 -4.61 -1.40 -6.60
N GLY A 90 -5.29 -1.52 -7.74
CA GLY A 90 -6.37 -2.48 -7.96
C GLY A 90 -5.83 -3.87 -8.29
N ILE A 91 -6.73 -4.85 -8.28
CA ILE A 91 -6.37 -6.27 -8.42
C ILE A 91 -5.63 -6.58 -9.72
N GLU A 92 -6.06 -6.02 -10.84
CA GLU A 92 -5.43 -6.28 -12.14
C GLU A 92 -4.03 -5.68 -12.24
N GLU A 93 -3.83 -4.49 -11.67
CA GLU A 93 -2.51 -3.88 -11.57
C GLU A 93 -1.58 -4.68 -10.65
N LEU A 94 -2.10 -5.21 -9.53
CA LEU A 94 -1.35 -6.07 -8.62
C LEU A 94 -0.89 -7.36 -9.30
N LYS A 95 -1.77 -8.03 -10.05
CA LYS A 95 -1.42 -9.25 -10.80
C LYS A 95 -0.28 -9.00 -11.78
N LYS A 96 -0.30 -7.88 -12.50
CA LYS A 96 0.77 -7.47 -13.43
C LYS A 96 2.08 -7.16 -12.71
N LEU A 97 2.02 -6.47 -11.58
CA LEU A 97 3.19 -6.17 -10.76
C LEU A 97 3.87 -7.46 -10.27
N ILE A 98 3.08 -8.35 -9.66
CA ILE A 98 3.57 -9.61 -9.08
C ILE A 98 4.25 -10.45 -10.17
N ALA A 99 3.71 -10.47 -11.38
CA ALA A 99 4.33 -11.18 -12.51
C ALA A 99 5.59 -10.51 -13.08
N SER A 100 5.91 -9.27 -12.68
CA SER A 100 7.03 -8.53 -13.26
C SER A 100 8.39 -9.02 -12.75
N LYS A 101 9.36 -9.17 -13.66
CA LYS A 101 10.72 -9.65 -13.32
C LYS A 101 11.43 -8.76 -12.30
N ASN A 102 11.23 -7.44 -12.38
CA ASN A 102 11.87 -6.50 -11.47
C ASN A 102 11.36 -6.69 -10.03
N PHE A 103 10.04 -6.78 -9.86
CA PHE A 103 9.45 -7.00 -8.54
C PHE A 103 9.86 -8.36 -7.96
N GLN A 104 9.89 -9.41 -8.79
CA GLN A 104 10.35 -10.74 -8.39
C GLN A 104 11.84 -10.77 -7.96
N LYS A 105 12.71 -10.06 -8.69
CA LYS A 105 14.12 -9.91 -8.30
C LYS A 105 14.24 -9.21 -6.94
N TRP A 106 13.41 -8.21 -6.73
CA TRP A 106 13.43 -7.42 -5.51
C TRP A 106 12.91 -8.23 -4.29
N LEU A 107 11.80 -8.96 -4.44
CA LEU A 107 11.28 -9.87 -3.40
C LEU A 107 12.33 -10.91 -2.98
N ARG A 108 13.06 -11.46 -3.96
CA ARG A 108 14.17 -12.38 -3.68
C ARG A 108 15.26 -11.69 -2.87
N SER A 109 15.66 -10.48 -3.26
CA SER A 109 16.67 -9.70 -2.55
C SER A 109 16.28 -9.44 -1.10
N MET A 110 15.02 -9.12 -0.82
CA MET A 110 14.53 -8.99 0.55
C MET A 110 14.63 -10.28 1.34
N ARG A 111 14.10 -11.37 0.76
CA ARG A 111 14.05 -12.67 1.41
C ARG A 111 15.45 -13.14 1.81
N GLU A 112 16.45 -12.86 0.97
CA GLU A 112 17.85 -13.25 1.17
C GLU A 112 18.65 -12.28 2.05
N ASN A 113 18.38 -10.97 2.00
CA ASN A 113 19.29 -9.96 2.56
C ASN A 113 18.68 -9.05 3.64
N TRP A 114 17.36 -9.10 3.87
CA TRP A 114 16.70 -8.32 4.91
C TRP A 114 16.06 -9.26 5.93
N GLU A 115 16.86 -9.64 6.93
CA GLU A 115 16.43 -10.46 8.05
C GLU A 115 15.26 -9.80 8.79
N GLY A 116 14.22 -10.59 9.07
CA GLY A 116 13.02 -10.10 9.77
C GLY A 116 12.02 -9.34 8.89
N SER A 117 12.30 -9.15 7.59
CA SER A 117 11.30 -8.65 6.64
C SER A 117 10.19 -9.65 6.39
N ALA A 118 9.01 -9.20 5.94
CA ALA A 118 7.88 -10.10 5.67
C ALA A 118 8.23 -11.18 4.62
N PRO A 119 8.90 -10.87 3.48
CA PRO A 119 9.36 -11.92 2.57
C PRO A 119 10.43 -12.83 3.17
N ASN A 120 11.18 -12.41 4.19
CA ASN A 120 12.11 -13.31 4.89
C ASN A 120 11.36 -14.28 5.83
N LEU A 121 10.31 -13.81 6.51
CA LEU A 121 9.60 -14.55 7.55
C LEU A 121 8.46 -15.43 7.05
N TYR A 122 7.77 -15.02 5.97
CA TYR A 122 6.52 -15.65 5.53
C TYR A 122 6.63 -16.27 4.13
N GLN A 123 5.77 -17.27 3.90
CA GLN A 123 5.62 -17.91 2.59
C GLN A 123 4.86 -16.98 1.64
N ASP A 124 5.06 -17.17 0.33
CA ASP A 124 4.47 -16.30 -0.70
C ASP A 124 2.93 -16.35 -0.71
N ASP A 125 2.31 -17.43 -0.23
CA ASP A 125 0.86 -17.58 -0.11
C ASP A 125 0.27 -16.85 1.12
N GLN A 126 1.14 -16.34 2.00
CA GLN A 126 0.79 -15.50 3.15
C GLN A 126 1.02 -14.02 2.89
N LEU A 127 1.45 -13.64 1.68
CA LEU A 127 1.83 -12.27 1.36
C LEU A 127 1.04 -11.76 0.16
N SER A 128 0.46 -10.57 0.27
CA SER A 128 -0.15 -9.85 -0.86
C SER A 128 0.45 -8.45 -0.96
N VAL A 129 0.57 -7.89 -2.17
CA VAL A 129 1.00 -6.50 -2.31
C VAL A 129 -0.18 -5.56 -2.10
N PHE A 130 -0.02 -4.51 -1.31
CA PHE A 130 -1.08 -3.55 -1.00
C PHE A 130 -0.94 -2.23 -1.76
N SER A 131 0.24 -1.63 -1.69
CA SER A 131 0.53 -0.34 -2.32
C SER A 131 1.97 -0.27 -2.82
N ILE A 132 2.24 0.64 -3.75
CA ILE A 132 3.58 0.91 -4.28
C ILE A 132 3.84 2.41 -4.19
N ILE A 133 5.01 2.78 -3.68
CA ILE A 133 5.50 4.16 -3.71
C ILE A 133 6.51 4.30 -4.85
N ASP A 134 7.42 3.33 -4.98
CA ASP A 134 8.39 3.27 -6.07
C ASP A 134 8.61 1.83 -6.54
N LYS A 135 8.15 1.55 -7.75
CA LYS A 135 8.26 0.24 -8.42
C LYS A 135 9.70 -0.18 -8.73
N ASN A 136 10.64 0.76 -8.75
CA ASN A 136 12.04 0.52 -9.10
C ASN A 136 12.92 0.39 -7.86
N ASN A 137 12.59 1.12 -6.79
CA ASN A 137 13.42 1.20 -5.58
C ASN A 137 12.94 0.34 -4.42
N GLY A 138 11.87 -0.45 -4.60
CA GLY A 138 11.41 -1.36 -3.56
C GLY A 138 10.68 -0.65 -2.43
N ASN A 139 9.98 0.43 -2.74
CA ASN A 139 9.13 1.11 -1.77
C ASN A 139 7.68 0.70 -2.02
N TYR A 140 7.12 -0.11 -1.13
CA TYR A 140 5.81 -0.75 -1.27
C TYR A 140 5.35 -1.26 0.10
N SER A 141 4.07 -1.58 0.20
CA SER A 141 3.48 -2.18 1.39
C SER A 141 2.97 -3.58 1.07
N LEU A 142 3.20 -4.52 1.98
CA LEU A 142 2.65 -5.88 1.95
C LEU A 142 1.53 -6.02 2.97
N LEU A 143 0.54 -6.84 2.62
CA LEU A 143 -0.36 -7.48 3.56
C LEU A 143 0.26 -8.81 4.00
N VAL A 144 0.26 -9.05 5.30
CA VAL A 144 0.73 -10.30 5.90
C VAL A 144 -0.47 -11.04 6.49
N TRP A 145 -0.79 -12.18 5.90
CA TRP A 145 -1.91 -13.03 6.29
C TRP A 145 -1.48 -13.99 7.41
N ILE A 146 -1.75 -13.59 8.65
CA ILE A 146 -1.47 -14.38 9.84
C ILE A 146 -2.56 -15.45 10.02
N GLU A 147 -2.15 -16.67 10.38
CA GLU A 147 -3.09 -17.77 10.61
C GLU A 147 -4.02 -17.45 11.80
N ASN A 148 -5.31 -17.75 11.65
CA ASN A 148 -6.38 -17.47 12.63
C ASN A 148 -6.71 -15.98 12.85
N GLU A 149 -6.08 -15.06 12.15
CA GLU A 149 -6.46 -13.65 12.16
C GLU A 149 -7.42 -13.33 11.00
N THR A 150 -8.40 -12.47 11.27
CA THR A 150 -9.37 -12.03 10.24
C THR A 150 -8.78 -10.95 9.34
N GLU A 151 -8.02 -10.02 9.92
CA GLU A 151 -7.41 -8.89 9.21
C GLU A 151 -5.92 -9.15 9.01
N PRO A 152 -5.36 -8.90 7.80
CA PRO A 152 -3.93 -8.96 7.62
C PRO A 152 -3.25 -7.75 8.27
N GLU A 153 -2.02 -7.95 8.72
CA GLU A 153 -1.14 -6.85 9.08
C GLU A 153 -0.68 -6.11 7.82
N VAL A 154 -0.31 -4.83 7.95
CA VAL A 154 0.31 -4.05 6.87
C VAL A 154 1.77 -3.80 7.22
N TRP A 155 2.68 -4.23 6.35
CA TRP A 155 4.13 -4.04 6.51
C TRP A 155 4.62 -3.15 5.38
N ARG A 156 5.01 -1.92 5.72
CA ARG A 156 5.45 -0.89 4.78
C ARG A 156 6.97 -0.80 4.74
N TYR A 157 7.51 -0.72 3.54
CA TYR A 157 8.93 -0.55 3.27
C TYR A 157 9.14 0.75 2.50
N PHE A 158 9.97 1.63 3.05
CA PHE A 158 10.35 2.89 2.40
C PHE A 158 11.80 3.22 2.70
N GLY A 159 12.64 3.22 1.67
CA GLY A 159 14.09 3.32 1.82
C GLY A 159 14.62 2.14 2.65
N GLN A 160 15.26 2.45 3.78
CA GLN A 160 15.77 1.44 4.73
C GLN A 160 14.86 1.27 5.96
N SER A 161 13.67 1.87 5.95
CA SER A 161 12.74 1.82 7.08
C SER A 161 11.66 0.76 6.85
N GLU A 162 11.30 0.07 7.93
CA GLU A 162 10.18 -0.86 8.02
C GLU A 162 9.17 -0.34 9.05
N GLN A 163 7.89 -0.40 8.73
CA GLN A 163 6.81 -0.05 9.63
C GLN A 163 5.74 -1.14 9.59
N LYS A 164 5.29 -1.59 10.77
CA LYS A 164 4.29 -2.67 10.92
C LYS A 164 3.04 -2.12 11.57
N PHE A 165 1.90 -2.47 11.00
CA PHE A 165 0.59 -2.03 11.43
C PHE A 165 -0.30 -3.25 11.61
N LYS A 166 -1.06 -3.28 12.70
CA LYS A 166 -1.91 -4.43 13.04
C LYS A 166 -2.95 -4.73 11.96
N ASN A 167 -3.46 -3.68 11.31
CA ASN A 167 -4.47 -3.77 10.26
C ASN A 167 -4.57 -2.45 9.48
N LEU A 168 -5.47 -2.41 8.50
CA LEU A 168 -5.71 -1.22 7.66
C LEU A 168 -6.11 0.03 8.46
N THR A 169 -6.89 -0.10 9.55
CA THR A 169 -7.27 1.05 10.38
C THR A 169 -6.03 1.74 10.94
N THR A 170 -5.16 0.99 11.62
CA THR A 170 -3.92 1.55 12.20
C THR A 170 -2.96 2.09 11.13
N TYR A 171 -2.99 1.53 9.92
CA TYR A 171 -2.22 2.02 8.79
C TYR A 171 -2.71 3.40 8.31
N PHE A 172 -4.02 3.54 8.08
CA PHE A 172 -4.59 4.80 7.61
C PHE A 172 -4.63 5.89 8.69
N GLU A 173 -4.72 5.52 9.98
CA GLU A 173 -4.49 6.45 11.08
C GLU A 173 -3.08 7.04 11.05
N TRP A 174 -2.07 6.21 10.78
CA TRP A 174 -0.68 6.68 10.65
C TRP A 174 -0.48 7.56 9.42
N LEU A 175 -1.05 7.20 8.27
CA LEU A 175 -0.99 8.01 7.05
C LEU A 175 -1.69 9.37 7.17
N SER A 176 -2.68 9.47 8.08
CA SER A 176 -3.49 10.67 8.27
C SER A 176 -2.98 11.60 9.38
N LYS A 177 -1.81 11.30 9.96
CA LYS A 177 -1.11 12.18 10.91
C LYS A 177 -0.25 13.19 10.16
#